data_AF-A0AAV2P6Y4-F1
#
_entry.id   AF-A0AAV2P6Y4-F1
#
_cell.length_a   1.000
_cell.length_b   1.000
_cell.length_c   1.000
_cell.angle_alpha   90.00
_cell.angle_beta   90.00
_cell.angle_gamma   90.00
#
_symmetry.space_group_name_H-M   'P 1'
#
loop_
_entity.id
_entity.type
_entity.pdbx_description
1 polymer ?
#
loop_
_entity_poly.entity_id
_entity_poly.type
_entity_poly.pdbx_seq_one_letter_code
_entity_poly.pdbx_strand_id
1 'polypeptide(L)'
;MDNKLMMVTEVIKHLIKIYLKTPMMQYKKEKVRLTLIKLYSIYVALSEKNSHKRSVWVRPIYSAEQRFRQGDSDNLITMLRETDHSFYFNYLRMDVNTFKHLLLIVGPGIEKETNIREPIPSYTRLQICLRYLANPVETA
;
A
#
# COMPACT_ATOMS: atom_id res chain seq x y z
N MET A 1 -8.43 9.02 26.58
CA MET A 1 -6.95 9.05 26.52
C MET A 1 -6.44 8.22 27.67
N ASP A 2 -5.56 7.26 27.41
CA ASP A 2 -5.01 6.38 28.45
C ASP A 2 -4.35 7.18 29.57
N ASN A 3 -4.66 6.84 30.83
CA ASN A 3 -4.10 7.48 32.02
C ASN A 3 -2.55 7.48 32.00
N LYS A 4 -1.95 6.43 31.43
CA LYS A 4 -0.50 6.30 31.21
C LYS A 4 0.04 7.32 30.20
N LEU A 5 -0.69 7.58 29.11
CA LEU A 5 -0.28 8.53 28.09
C LEU A 5 -0.30 9.96 28.63
N MET A 6 -1.35 10.33 29.38
CA MET A 6 -1.39 11.63 30.07
C MET A 6 -0.21 11.81 31.02
N MET A 7 0.07 10.80 31.87
CA MET A 7 1.18 10.86 32.81
C MET A 7 2.53 11.11 32.11
N VAL A 8 2.80 10.42 31.01
CA VAL A 8 4.03 10.62 30.22
C VAL A 8 4.09 12.02 29.61
N THR A 9 2.98 12.54 29.08
CA THR A 9 2.95 13.90 28.51
C THR A 9 3.21 14.99 29.54
N GLU A 10 2.68 14.86 30.76
CA GLU A 10 2.91 15.84 31.83
C GLU A 10 4.36 15.82 32.32
N VAL A 11 4.97 14.64 32.45
CA VAL A 11 6.39 14.51 32.80
C VAL A 11 7.30 15.11 31.72
N ILE A 12 7.00 14.89 30.43
CA ILE A 12 7.75 15.49 29.32
C ILE A 12 7.68 17.02 29.38
N LYS A 13 6.48 17.60 29.55
CA LYS A 13 6.30 19.06 29.67
C LYS A 13 7.11 19.64 30.83
N HIS A 14 7.09 18.97 31.98
CA HIS A 14 7.85 19.39 33.17
C HIS A 14 9.36 19.37 32.90
N LEU A 15 9.89 18.29 32.32
CA LEU A 15 11.31 18.16 32.01
C LEU A 15 11.78 19.14 30.92
N ILE A 16 10.96 19.44 29.92
CA ILE A 16 11.24 20.49 28.93
C ILE A 16 11.34 21.86 29.61
N LYS A 17 10.42 22.17 30.53
CA LYS A 17 10.45 23.42 31.30
C LYS A 17 11.74 23.54 32.09
N ILE A 18 12.19 22.46 32.74
CA ILE A 18 13.47 22.42 33.45
C ILE A 18 14.64 22.61 32.47
N TYR A 19 14.65 21.88 31.36
CA TYR A 19 15.75 21.91 30.39
C TYR A 19 15.97 23.30 29.77
N LEU A 20 14.89 24.05 29.52
CA LEU A 20 14.93 25.35 28.88
C LEU A 20 15.09 26.52 29.86
N LYS A 21 14.46 26.47 31.04
CA LYS A 21 14.39 27.63 31.95
C LYS A 21 15.41 27.63 33.08
N THR A 22 15.96 26.48 33.45
CA THR A 22 16.89 26.40 34.60
C THR A 22 18.34 26.45 34.11
N PRO A 23 19.20 27.33 34.66
CA PRO A 23 20.63 27.26 34.40
C PRO A 23 21.20 25.99 35.05
N MET A 24 21.80 25.11 34.24
CA MET A 24 22.31 23.81 34.69
C MET A 24 23.73 23.58 34.17
N MET A 25 24.54 22.87 34.94
CA MET A 25 25.81 22.32 34.45
C MET A 25 25.58 21.38 33.25
N GLN A 26 26.49 21.40 32.29
CA GLN A 26 26.38 20.69 31.01
C GLN A 26 26.06 19.20 31.17
N TYR A 27 26.72 18.51 32.11
CA TYR A 27 26.47 17.08 32.36
C TYR A 27 25.05 16.80 32.89
N LYS A 28 24.49 17.69 33.72
CA LYS A 28 23.11 17.57 34.21
C LYS A 28 22.13 17.79 33.06
N LYS A 29 22.42 18.78 32.20
CA LYS A 29 21.62 19.09 31.01
C LYS A 29 21.58 17.91 30.05
N GLU A 30 22.72 17.24 29.83
CA GLU A 30 22.77 16.05 28.97
C GLU A 30 21.98 14.87 29.55
N LYS A 31 22.04 14.66 30.87
CA LYS A 31 21.22 13.63 31.53
C LYS A 31 19.71 13.87 31.35
N VAL A 32 19.26 15.12 31.44
CA VAL A 32 17.86 15.50 31.17
C VAL A 32 17.51 15.27 29.70
N ARG A 33 18.40 15.64 28.76
CA ARG A 33 18.20 15.41 27.32
C ARG A 33 17.98 13.94 26.99
N LEU A 34 18.84 13.05 27.49
CA LEU A 34 18.71 11.60 27.30
C LEU A 34 17.40 11.05 27.90
N THR A 35 16.97 11.61 29.04
CA THR A 35 15.72 11.22 29.69
C THR A 35 14.51 11.64 28.85
N LEU A 36 14.54 12.85 28.28
CA LEU A 36 13.50 13.33 27.34
C LEU A 36 13.40 12.46 26.09
N ILE A 37 14.54 12.04 25.50
CA ILE A 37 14.55 11.12 24.34
C ILE A 37 13.90 9.79 24.70
N LYS A 38 14.23 9.21 25.86
CA LYS A 38 13.61 7.96 26.35
C LYS A 38 12.11 8.10 26.61
N LEU A 39 11.67 9.21 27.19
CA LEU A 39 10.24 9.46 27.42
C LEU A 39 9.48 9.69 26.11
N TYR A 40 10.10 10.35 25.14
CA TYR A 40 9.52 10.55 23.82
C TYR A 40 9.32 9.21 23.07
N SER A 41 10.28 8.29 23.14
CA SER A 41 10.10 6.95 22.53
C SER A 41 8.96 6.17 23.19
N ILE A 42 8.81 6.26 24.51
CA ILE A 42 7.67 5.67 25.25
C ILE A 42 6.35 6.31 24.83
N TYR A 43 6.30 7.64 24.67
CA TYR A 43 5.11 8.36 24.21
C TYR A 43 4.65 7.88 22.84
N VAL A 44 5.57 7.75 21.87
CA VAL A 44 5.25 7.25 20.52
C VAL A 44 4.65 5.84 20.58
N ALA A 45 5.29 4.93 21.31
CA ALA A 45 4.82 3.55 21.45
C ALA A 45 3.43 3.44 22.12
N LEU A 46 3.12 4.31 23.09
CA LEU A 46 1.79 4.37 23.72
C LEU A 46 0.73 5.03 22.83
N SER A 47 1.12 6.01 22.01
CA SER A 47 0.24 6.67 21.06
C SER A 47 -0.17 5.74 19.91
N GLU A 48 0.76 4.92 19.42
CA GLU A 48 0.51 3.96 18.33
C GLU A 48 -0.47 2.85 18.74
N LYS A 49 -0.44 2.40 20.01
CA LYS A 49 -1.39 1.40 20.53
C LYS A 49 -2.83 1.90 20.59
N ASN A 50 -3.02 3.21 20.77
CA ASN A 50 -4.33 3.84 20.87
C ASN A 50 -4.90 4.32 19.53
N SER A 51 -4.08 4.35 18.49
CA SER A 51 -4.56 4.63 17.14
C SER A 51 -5.19 3.35 16.60
N HIS A 52 -6.52 3.24 16.67
CA HIS A 52 -7.23 2.28 15.83
C HIS A 52 -6.77 2.50 14.40
N LYS A 53 -6.05 1.52 13.84
CA LYS A 53 -5.63 1.56 12.43
C LYS A 53 -6.90 1.74 11.61
N ARG A 54 -7.10 2.94 11.06
CA ARG A 54 -8.24 3.23 10.19
C ARG A 54 -8.26 2.16 9.10
N SER A 55 -9.44 1.64 8.80
CA SER A 55 -9.65 0.77 7.64
C SER A 55 -9.06 1.48 6.42
N VAL A 56 -8.06 0.85 5.80
CA VAL A 56 -7.46 1.38 4.59
C VAL A 56 -8.38 0.98 3.43
N TRP A 57 -8.84 1.96 2.65
CA TRP A 57 -9.71 1.75 1.49
C TRP A 57 -9.16 0.73 0.48
N VAL A 58 -7.83 0.67 0.34
CA VAL A 58 -7.13 -0.28 -0.51
C VAL A 58 -6.11 -1.01 0.35
N ARG A 59 -6.18 -2.34 0.39
CA ARG A 59 -5.19 -3.13 1.13
C ARG A 59 -3.81 -2.97 0.48
N PRO A 60 -2.71 -2.93 1.25
CA PRO A 60 -1.36 -2.74 0.70
C PRO A 60 -0.98 -3.74 -0.40
N ILE A 61 -1.52 -4.96 -0.35
CA ILE A 61 -1.33 -5.99 -1.40
C ILE A 61 -1.86 -5.59 -2.78
N TYR A 62 -2.76 -4.60 -2.85
CA TYR A 62 -3.35 -4.09 -4.09
C TYR A 62 -2.76 -2.73 -4.51
N SER A 63 -1.64 -2.31 -3.90
CA SER A 63 -0.92 -1.12 -4.34
C SER A 63 -0.43 -1.27 -5.78
N ALA A 64 -0.14 -0.15 -6.44
CA ALA A 64 0.38 -0.17 -7.81
C ALA A 64 1.69 -0.94 -7.93
N GLU A 65 2.60 -0.73 -6.97
CA GLU A 65 3.87 -1.45 -6.90
C GLU A 65 3.69 -2.97 -6.74
N GLN A 66 2.77 -3.40 -5.86
CA GLN A 66 2.50 -4.83 -5.68
C GLN A 66 1.82 -5.44 -6.90
N ARG A 67 0.91 -4.71 -7.55
CA ARG A 67 0.29 -5.15 -8.81
C ARG A 67 1.32 -5.35 -9.91
N PHE A 68 2.26 -4.44 -10.05
CA PHE A 68 3.35 -4.58 -11.03
C PHE A 68 4.24 -5.79 -10.70
N ARG A 69 4.60 -5.97 -9.43
CA ARG A 69 5.50 -7.07 -9.01
C ARG A 69 4.86 -8.45 -9.03
N GLN A 70 3.58 -8.56 -8.72
CA GLN A 70 2.91 -9.84 -8.47
C GLN A 70 1.75 -10.12 -9.42
N GLY A 71 1.28 -9.14 -10.17
CA GLY A 71 0.14 -9.29 -11.07
C GLY A 71 0.53 -10.03 -12.35
N ASP A 72 -0.33 -10.95 -12.79
CA ASP A 72 -0.10 -11.75 -13.99
C ASP A 72 0.05 -10.90 -15.26
N SER A 73 -0.63 -9.76 -15.33
CA SER A 73 -0.63 -8.83 -16.47
C SER A 73 0.76 -8.42 -16.93
N ASP A 74 1.60 -7.98 -15.99
CA ASP A 74 2.94 -7.47 -16.27
C ASP A 74 4.00 -8.56 -16.17
N ASN A 75 3.65 -9.71 -15.59
CA ASN A 75 4.53 -10.84 -15.36
C ASN A 75 4.15 -12.02 -16.27
N LEU A 76 3.36 -12.97 -15.76
CA LEU A 76 3.03 -14.23 -16.43
C LEU A 76 2.52 -14.03 -17.87
N ILE A 77 1.54 -13.16 -18.10
CA ILE A 77 0.92 -12.96 -19.41
C ILE A 77 1.92 -12.36 -20.41
N THR A 78 2.81 -11.46 -19.97
CA THR A 78 3.91 -10.93 -20.79
C THR A 78 4.87 -12.04 -21.18
N MET A 79 5.28 -12.87 -20.22
CA MET A 79 6.14 -14.03 -20.45
C MET A 79 5.53 -15.01 -21.46
N LEU A 80 4.25 -15.38 -21.28
CA LEU A 80 3.55 -16.30 -22.17
C LEU A 80 3.39 -15.74 -23.58
N ARG A 81 3.14 -14.43 -23.70
CA ARG A 81 3.08 -13.76 -25.00
C ARG A 81 4.37 -13.93 -25.79
N GLU A 82 5.52 -13.99 -25.13
CA GLU A 82 6.84 -14.07 -25.78
C GLU A 82 7.35 -15.51 -25.95
N THR A 83 6.98 -16.42 -25.03
CA THR A 83 7.59 -17.76 -24.94
C THR A 83 6.64 -18.90 -25.30
N ASP A 84 5.35 -18.81 -24.96
CA ASP A 84 4.38 -19.90 -25.14
C ASP A 84 2.99 -19.39 -25.54
N HIS A 85 2.80 -19.25 -26.86
CA HIS A 85 1.54 -18.82 -27.44
C HIS A 85 0.38 -19.81 -27.22
N SER A 86 0.67 -21.11 -27.06
CA SER A 86 -0.36 -22.12 -26.82
C SER A 86 -0.94 -21.95 -25.43
N PHE A 87 -0.07 -21.79 -24.42
CA PHE A 87 -0.52 -21.54 -23.05
C PHE A 87 -1.13 -20.15 -22.91
N TYR A 88 -0.65 -19.13 -23.62
CA TYR A 88 -1.33 -17.83 -23.73
C TYR A 88 -2.76 -17.97 -24.23
N PHE A 89 -2.96 -18.71 -25.32
CA PHE A 89 -4.29 -18.98 -25.88
C PHE A 89 -5.17 -19.70 -24.86
N ASN A 90 -4.66 -20.71 -24.16
CA ASN A 90 -5.44 -21.40 -23.12
C ASN A 90 -5.78 -20.47 -21.93
N TYR A 91 -4.87 -19.57 -21.57
CA TYR A 91 -5.04 -18.66 -20.44
C TYR A 91 -6.12 -17.61 -20.69
N LEU A 92 -6.20 -17.03 -21.90
CA LEU A 92 -7.15 -15.96 -22.27
C LEU A 92 -8.26 -16.39 -23.24
N ARG A 93 -8.23 -17.63 -23.73
CA ARG A 93 -9.11 -18.18 -24.81
C ARG A 93 -9.05 -17.40 -26.13
N MET A 94 -7.95 -16.71 -26.38
CA MET A 94 -7.68 -16.00 -27.63
C MET A 94 -6.19 -15.83 -27.86
N ASP A 95 -5.78 -15.71 -29.11
CA ASP A 95 -4.39 -15.43 -29.46
C ASP A 95 -4.05 -13.93 -29.25
N VAL A 96 -2.76 -13.63 -29.31
CA VAL A 96 -2.21 -12.29 -29.03
C VAL A 96 -2.77 -11.23 -30.00
N ASN A 97 -2.94 -11.56 -31.28
CA ASN A 97 -3.40 -10.59 -32.27
C ASN A 97 -4.89 -10.30 -32.11
N THR A 98 -5.69 -11.33 -31.86
CA THR A 98 -7.11 -11.19 -31.52
C THR A 98 -7.28 -10.35 -30.25
N PHE A 99 -6.48 -10.60 -29.21
CA PHE A 99 -6.50 -9.79 -27.99
C PHE A 99 -6.19 -8.31 -28.28
N LYS A 100 -5.13 -8.02 -29.05
CA LYS A 100 -4.76 -6.65 -29.41
C LYS A 100 -5.86 -5.96 -30.21
N HIS A 101 -6.47 -6.65 -31.16
CA HIS A 101 -7.56 -6.11 -31.96
C HIS A 101 -8.80 -5.79 -31.11
N LEU A 102 -9.17 -6.72 -30.22
CA LEU A 102 -10.26 -6.48 -29.28
C LEU A 102 -9.98 -5.28 -28.37
N LEU A 103 -8.76 -5.19 -27.83
CA LEU A 103 -8.34 -4.06 -27.00
C LEU A 103 -8.41 -2.73 -27.74
N LEU A 104 -8.11 -2.67 -29.04
CA LEU A 104 -8.26 -1.44 -29.82
C LEU A 104 -9.71 -0.98 -29.90
N ILE A 105 -10.66 -1.92 -29.96
CA ILE A 105 -12.10 -1.61 -30.05
C ILE A 105 -12.65 -1.23 -28.68
N VAL A 106 -12.40 -2.03 -27.65
CA VAL A 106 -13.02 -1.85 -26.33
C VAL A 106 -12.22 -0.95 -25.39
N GLY A 107 -10.91 -0.81 -25.64
CA GLY A 107 -9.95 -0.07 -24.81
C GLY A 107 -10.43 1.33 -24.46
N PRO A 108 -10.83 2.18 -25.43
CA PRO A 108 -11.32 3.53 -25.15
C PRO A 108 -12.54 3.56 -24.22
N GLY A 109 -13.41 2.54 -24.26
CA GLY A 109 -14.60 2.46 -23.42
C GLY A 109 -14.34 1.94 -22.00
N ILE A 110 -13.24 1.20 -21.78
CA ILE A 110 -12.89 0.62 -20.47
C ILE A 110 -11.72 1.31 -19.78
N GLU A 111 -10.99 2.17 -20.49
CA GLU A 111 -9.96 3.04 -19.93
C GLU A 111 -10.55 3.97 -18.87
N LYS A 112 -9.78 4.26 -17.82
CA LYS A 112 -10.23 5.13 -16.73
C LYS A 112 -9.30 6.30 -16.59
N GLU A 113 -9.87 7.47 -16.37
CA GLU A 113 -9.10 8.66 -16.04
C GLU A 113 -8.48 8.55 -14.64
N THR A 114 -7.30 9.16 -14.50
CA THR A 114 -6.61 9.27 -13.22
C THR A 114 -7.30 10.32 -12.37
N ASN A 115 -8.01 9.86 -11.35
CA ASN A 115 -8.64 10.73 -10.35
C ASN A 115 -7.83 10.68 -9.05
N ILE A 116 -8.35 10.02 -8.02
CA ILE A 116 -7.74 9.94 -6.69
C ILE A 116 -6.61 8.90 -6.63
N ARG A 117 -6.67 7.90 -7.50
CA ARG A 117 -5.71 6.78 -7.57
C ARG A 117 -5.38 6.47 -9.01
N GLU A 118 -4.21 5.87 -9.20
CA GLU A 118 -3.83 5.29 -10.47
C GLU A 118 -4.86 4.21 -10.89
N PRO A 119 -5.48 4.37 -12.07
CA PRO A 119 -6.44 3.42 -12.58
C PRO A 119 -5.77 2.09 -12.96
N ILE A 120 -6.54 1.00 -12.96
CA ILE A 120 -6.08 -0.24 -13.59
C ILE A 120 -6.14 -0.01 -15.11
N PRO A 121 -5.04 -0.18 -15.85
CA PRO A 121 -5.01 0.04 -17.30
C PRO A 121 -6.04 -0.80 -18.06
N SER A 122 -6.54 -0.30 -19.19
CA SER A 122 -7.51 -1.02 -20.04
C SER A 122 -7.06 -2.44 -20.43
N TYR A 123 -5.78 -2.65 -20.78
CA TYR A 123 -5.27 -3.97 -21.16
C TYR A 123 -5.38 -4.99 -20.01
N THR A 124 -5.00 -4.60 -18.79
CA THR A 124 -5.11 -5.45 -17.59
C THR A 124 -6.57 -5.75 -17.27
N ARG A 125 -7.46 -4.75 -17.39
CA ARG A 125 -8.91 -4.94 -17.18
C ARG A 125 -9.48 -5.97 -18.15
N LEU A 126 -9.10 -5.87 -19.43
CA LEU A 126 -9.54 -6.82 -20.45
C LEU A 126 -8.99 -8.23 -20.18
N GLN A 127 -7.71 -8.37 -19.81
CA GLN A 127 -7.13 -9.66 -19.42
C GLN A 127 -7.87 -10.32 -18.26
N ILE A 128 -8.19 -9.57 -17.20
CA ILE A 128 -8.94 -10.08 -16.05
C ILE A 128 -10.34 -10.53 -16.48
N CYS A 129 -11.03 -9.73 -17.30
CA CYS A 129 -12.35 -10.06 -17.81
C CYS A 129 -12.32 -11.35 -18.64
N LEU A 130 -11.40 -11.46 -19.58
CA LEU A 130 -11.24 -12.66 -20.40
C LEU A 130 -10.85 -13.87 -19.57
N ARG A 131 -9.95 -13.73 -18.60
CA ARG A 131 -9.60 -14.80 -17.68
C ARG A 131 -10.81 -15.29 -16.89
N TYR A 132 -11.67 -14.37 -16.44
CA TYR A 132 -12.92 -14.71 -15.76
C TYR A 132 -13.87 -15.47 -16.70
N LEU A 133 -14.05 -15.02 -17.95
CA LEU A 133 -14.89 -15.68 -18.95
C LEU A 133 -14.33 -17.00 -19.48
N ALA A 134 -13.00 -17.15 -19.47
CA ALA A 134 -12.28 -18.33 -19.91
C ALA A 134 -12.41 -19.52 -18.95
N ASN A 135 -12.73 -19.22 -17.70
CA ASN A 135 -13.04 -20.23 -16.70
C ASN A 135 -14.50 -20.64 -16.90
N PRO A 136 -14.77 -21.93 -17.16
CA PRO A 136 -16.13 -22.42 -17.08
C PRO A 136 -16.65 -22.12 -15.68
N VAL A 137 -17.73 -21.36 -15.59
CA VAL A 137 -18.49 -21.28 -14.34
C VAL A 137 -19.05 -22.69 -14.14
N GLU A 138 -18.51 -23.44 -13.18
CA GLU A 138 -19.25 -24.55 -12.59
C GLU A 138 -20.52 -23.93 -12.00
N THR A 139 -21.60 -24.01 -12.77
CA THR A 139 -22.95 -23.69 -12.32
C THR A 139 -23.28 -24.66 -11.19
N ALA A 140 -23.35 -24.13 -9.97
CA ALA A 140 -23.98 -24.79 -8.83
C ALA A 140 -25.47 -25.05 -9.10
#